data_AF-A0A0C9SVX7-F1
#
_entry.id   AF-A0A0C9SVX7-F1
#
_cell.length_a   1.000
_cell.length_b   1.000
_cell.length_c   1.000
_cell.angle_alpha   90.00
_cell.angle_beta   90.00
_cell.angle_gamma   90.00
#
_symmetry.space_group_name_H-M   'P 1'
#
loop_
_entity.id
_entity.type
_entity.pdbx_description
1 polymer ?
#
loop_
_entity_poly.entity_id
_entity_poly.type
_entity_poly.pdbx_seq_one_letter_code
_entity_poly.pdbx_strand_id
1 'polypeptide(L)' 'NHVGSIHLVIDGWTSPFSALYLGVVVVWFAEGKIWRSVLEFLRLKKRHTGLYLARVTADCLRRFGLEKKVYLA' A
#
# COMPACT_ATOMS: atom_id res chain seq x y z
N ASN A 1 -16.51 -13.90 -3.30
CA ASN A 1 -17.32 -12.83 -3.92
C ASN A 1 -16.70 -11.50 -3.50
N HIS A 2 -15.91 -10.86 -4.37
CA HIS A 2 -14.91 -9.82 -4.01
C HIS A 2 -15.33 -8.40 -4.42
N VAL A 3 -16.62 -8.20 -4.72
CA VAL A 3 -17.16 -6.90 -5.15
C VAL A 3 -16.89 -5.85 -4.07
N GLY A 4 -16.18 -4.78 -4.44
CA GLY A 4 -15.79 -3.69 -3.52
C GLY A 4 -14.50 -3.92 -2.73
N SER A 5 -13.71 -4.94 -3.07
CA SER A 5 -12.37 -5.14 -2.52
C SER A 5 -11.31 -4.32 -3.26
N ILE A 6 -10.24 -3.96 -2.56
CA ILE A 6 -9.05 -3.33 -3.14
C ILE A 6 -7.86 -4.29 -3.08
N HIS A 7 -7.01 -4.24 -4.09
CA HIS A 7 -5.70 -4.88 -4.15
C HIS A 7 -4.61 -3.86 -3.86
N LEU A 8 -3.54 -4.30 -3.20
CA LEU A 8 -2.38 -3.45 -2.91
C LEU A 8 -1.22 -3.81 -3.81
N VAL A 9 -0.61 -2.79 -4.40
CA VAL A 9 0.72 -2.87 -5.00
C VAL A 9 1.66 -2.11 -4.07
N ILE A 10 2.66 -2.80 -3.55
CA ILE A 10 3.61 -2.28 -2.56
C ILE A 10 5.00 -2.45 -3.14
N ASP A 11 5.73 -1.34 -3.24
CA ASP A 11 7.12 -1.34 -3.70
C ASP A 11 8.01 -0.60 -2.69
N GLY A 12 9.07 -1.25 -2.26
CA GLY A 12 10.00 -0.73 -1.28
C GLY A 12 11.40 -0.61 -1.86
N TRP A 13 11.94 0.60 -1.94
CA TRP A 13 13.24 0.85 -2.55
C TRP A 13 14.14 1.75 -1.69
N THR A 14 15.45 1.69 -1.96
CA THR A 14 16.44 2.62 -1.41
C THR A 14 16.76 3.65 -2.49
N SER A 15 16.60 4.94 -2.18
CA SER A 15 16.95 6.02 -3.11
C SER A 15 18.46 6.24 -3.19
N PRO A 16 18.97 6.93 -4.23
CA PRO A 16 20.39 7.28 -4.36
C PRO A 16 20.96 8.06 -3.15
N PHE A 17 20.11 8.70 -2.35
CA PHE A 17 20.50 9.43 -1.14
C PHE A 17 20.40 8.61 0.15
N SER A 18 20.43 7.27 0.05
CA SER A 18 20.28 6.33 1.17
C SER A 18 18.97 6.49 1.96
N ALA A 19 17.95 7.14 1.39
CA ALA A 19 16.63 7.22 1.97
C ALA A 19 15.80 6.02 1.55
N LEU A 20 15.13 5.39 2.51
CA LEU A 20 14.28 4.23 2.30
C LEU A 20 12.84 4.69 2.06
N TYR A 21 12.17 4.11 1.07
CA TYR A 21 10.81 4.47 0.69
C TYR A 21 9.91 3.23 0.56
N LEU A 22 8.61 3.45 0.80
CA LEU A 22 7.55 2.50 0.51
C LEU A 22 6.47 3.21 -0.30
N GLY A 23 6.29 2.81 -1.55
CA GLY A 23 5.17 3.20 -2.38
C GLY A 23 3.99 2.27 -2.14
N VAL A 24 2.81 2.85 -1.91
CA VAL A 24 1.55 2.11 -1.75
C VAL A 24 0.58 2.58 -2.81
N VAL A 25 0.13 1.66 -3.65
CA VAL A 25 -0.87 1.89 -4.70
C VAL A 25 -2.05 0.98 -4.44
N VAL A 26 -3.26 1.53 -4.52
CA VAL A 26 -4.51 0.78 -4.44
C VAL A 26 -5.05 0.56 -5.85
N VAL A 27 -5.51 -0.66 -6.12
CA VAL A 27 -6.11 -1.07 -7.39
C VAL A 27 -7.46 -1.71 -7.10
N TRP A 28 -8.52 -1.29 -7.81
CA TRP A 28 -9.85 -1.87 -7.62
C TRP A 28 -10.62 -1.94 -8.92
N PHE A 29 -11.59 -2.84 -8.99
CA PHE A 29 -12.49 -2.96 -10.13
C PHE A 29 -13.86 -2.36 -9.78
N ALA A 30 -14.31 -1.42 -10.60
CA ALA A 30 -15.63 -0.80 -10.47
C ALA A 30 -16.13 -0.39 -11.87
N GLU A 31 -17.42 -0.59 -12.12
CA GLU A 31 -18.10 -0.14 -13.35
C GLU A 31 -17.44 -0.67 -14.64
N GLY A 32 -17.06 -1.96 -14.64
CA GLY A 32 -16.42 -2.57 -15.82
C GLY A 32 -14.96 -2.14 -16.05
N LYS A 33 -14.37 -1.35 -15.14
CA LYS A 33 -13.04 -0.75 -15.29
C LYS A 33 -12.14 -1.01 -14.09
N ILE A 34 -10.86 -1.19 -14.36
CA ILE A 34 -9.81 -1.21 -13.34
C ILE A 34 -9.35 0.22 -13.07
N TRP A 35 -9.43 0.62 -11.81
CA TRP A 35 -8.96 1.90 -11.30
C TRP A 35 -7.69 1.70 -10.48
N ARG A 36 -6.84 2.72 -10.47
CA ARG A 36 -5.65 2.77 -9.63
C ARG A 36 -5.43 4.16 -9.07
N SER A 37 -4.93 4.23 -7.84
CA SER A 37 -4.47 5.48 -7.25
C SER A 37 -3.23 5.25 -6.40
N VAL A 38 -2.27 6.17 -6.48
CA VAL A 38 -1.19 6.22 -5.50
C VAL A 38 -1.81 6.67 -4.18
N LEU A 39 -1.69 5.82 -3.15
CA LEU A 39 -2.16 6.16 -1.82
C LEU A 39 -1.13 7.02 -1.11
N GLU A 40 0.14 6.57 -1.10
CA GLU A 40 1.20 7.29 -0.41
C GLU A 40 2.62 6.86 -0.82
N PHE A 41 3.57 7.76 -0.62
CA PHE A 41 5.00 7.50 -0.63
C PHE A 41 5.59 7.75 0.77
N LEU A 42 5.77 6.67 1.51
CA LEU A 42 6.22 6.72 2.90
C LEU A 42 7.74 6.71 2.95
N ARG A 43 8.35 7.71 3.60
CA ARG A 43 9.77 7.65 3.95
C ARG A 43 9.95 6.76 5.17
N LEU A 44 10.70 5.67 5.01
CA LEU A 44 10.95 4.69 6.04
C LEU A 44 12.12 5.12 6.92
N LYS A 45 11.96 4.93 8.24
CA LYS A 45 12.94 5.35 9.26
C LYS A 45 13.80 4.19 9.77
N LYS A 46 13.47 2.96 9.37
CA LYS A 46 14.09 1.72 9.82
C LYS A 46 14.32 0.81 8.62
N ARG A 47 15.22 -0.17 8.79
CA ARG A 47 15.51 -1.20 7.79
C ARG A 47 14.23 -1.97 7.42
N HIS A 48 14.15 -2.42 6.16
CA HIS A 48 13.03 -3.16 5.58
C HIS A 48 12.89 -4.56 6.16
N THR A 49 12.40 -4.67 7.39
CA THR A 49 11.92 -5.95 7.92
C THR A 49 10.47 -6.16 7.49
N GLY A 50 10.06 -7.40 7.22
CA GLY A 50 8.68 -7.70 6.83
C GLY A 50 7.66 -7.18 7.83
N LEU A 51 7.94 -7.33 9.14
CA LEU A 51 7.08 -6.81 10.21
C LEU A 51 6.97 -5.28 10.20
N TYR A 52 8.08 -4.57 9.96
CA TYR A 52 8.03 -3.11 9.89
C TYR A 52 7.20 -2.65 8.69
N LEU A 53 7.47 -3.20 7.49
CA LEU A 53 6.72 -2.86 6.29
C LEU A 53 5.21 -3.14 6.46
N ALA A 54 4.84 -4.31 6.99
CA ALA A 54 3.45 -4.65 7.26
C ALA A 54 2.78 -3.64 8.21
N ARG A 55 3.48 -3.20 9.27
CA ARG A 55 2.97 -2.17 10.19
C ARG A 55 2.75 -0.83 9.51
N VAL A 56 3.74 -0.33 8.74
CA VAL A 56 3.60 0.97 8.06
C VAL A 56 2.49 0.93 7.01
N THR A 57 2.36 -0.18 6.28
CA THR A 57 1.25 -0.39 5.35
C THR A 57 -0.10 -0.41 6.07
N ALA A 58 -0.24 -1.15 7.16
CA ALA A 58 -1.48 -1.19 7.93
C ALA A 58 -1.88 0.19 8.48
N ASP A 59 -0.91 0.97 8.97
CA ASP A 59 -1.13 2.34 9.45
C ASP A 59 -1.52 3.29 8.32
N CYS A 60 -0.92 3.15 7.13
CA CYS A 60 -1.32 3.88 5.93
C CYS A 60 -2.79 3.58 5.60
N LEU A 61 -3.17 2.32 5.49
CA LEU A 61 -4.55 1.92 5.17
C LEU A 61 -5.57 2.44 6.19
N ARG A 62 -5.24 2.39 7.48
CA ARG A 62 -6.10 2.90 8.55
C ARG A 62 -6.34 4.41 8.43
N ARG A 63 -5.32 5.19 8.05
CA ARG A 63 -5.47 6.65 7.84
C ARG A 63 -6.44 6.99 6.71
N PHE A 64 -6.58 6.11 5.73
CA PHE A 64 -7.52 6.27 4.62
C PHE A 64 -8.84 5.51 4.83
N GLY A 65 -9.06 4.86 5.98
CA GLY A 65 -10.26 4.07 6.27
C GLY A 65 -10.41 2.81 5.40
N LEU A 66 -9.31 2.25 4.92
CA LEU A 66 -9.27 1.12 3.98
C LEU A 66 -8.95 -0.22 4.64
N GLU A 67 -8.77 -0.27 5.96
CA GLU A 67 -8.30 -1.46 6.67
C GLU A 67 -9.23 -2.68 6.56
N LYS A 68 -10.51 -2.47 6.24
CA LYS A 68 -11.51 -3.54 6.04
C LYS A 68 -11.81 -3.85 4.56
N LYS A 69 -11.13 -3.17 3.63
CA LYS A 69 -11.37 -3.29 2.17
C LYS A 69 -10.28 -4.06 1.44
N VAL A 70 -9.17 -4.34 2.11
CA VAL A 70 -8.00 -4.97 1.52
C VAL A 70 -8.25 -6.45 1.33
N TYR A 71 -8.06 -6.90 0.11
CA TYR A 71 -8.00 -8.32 -0.20
C TYR A 71 -6.54 -8.76 -0.32
N LEU A 72 -6.15 -9.73 0.50
CA LEU A 72 -4.87 -10.43 0.39
C LEU A 72 -5.12 -11.63 -0.51
N ALA A 73 -4.60 -11.54 -1.74
CA ALA A 73 -4.61 -12.65 -2.69
C ALA A 73 -3.46 -13.63 -2.39
#